data_AF-A0A523SXD5-F1
#
_entry.id   AF-A0A523SXD5-F1
#
_cell.length_a   1.000
_cell.length_b   1.000
_cell.length_c   1.000
_cell.angle_alpha   90.00
_cell.angle_beta   90.00
_cell.angle_gamma   90.00
#
_symmetry.space_group_name_H-M   'P 1'
#
loop_
_entity.id
_entity.type
_entity.pdbx_description
1 polymer ?
#
loop_
_entity_poly.entity_id
_entity_poly.type
_entity_poly.pdbx_seq_one_letter_code
_entity_poly.pdbx_strand_id
1 'polypeptide(L)' 'MEPSDSFPISTFFDVRDIQTLVYSAENLACPNCKCKVEIKGTVIKVQGMGKGSKADETYVEYHITADSWSCLDKEEGKK' A
#
# COMPACT_ATOMS: atom_id res chain seq x y z
N MET A 1 9.49 1.03 8.69
CA MET A 1 10.37 0.37 7.70
C MET A 1 10.79 1.45 6.72
N GLU A 2 12.05 1.48 6.28
CA GLU A 2 12.53 2.46 5.30
C GLU A 2 12.63 1.81 3.92
N PRO A 3 12.46 2.57 2.82
CA PRO A 3 12.70 2.05 1.48
C PRO A 3 14.13 1.51 1.37
N SER A 4 14.29 0.34 0.77
CA SER A 4 15.60 -0.26 0.48
C SER A 4 15.96 -0.11 -1.00
N ASP A 5 17.21 -0.36 -1.39
CA ASP A 5 17.62 -0.33 -2.80
C ASP A 5 16.75 -1.23 -3.70
N SER A 6 16.15 -2.29 -3.15
CA SER A 6 15.24 -3.19 -3.88
C SER A 6 13.80 -2.68 -3.98
N PHE A 7 13.40 -1.76 -3.09
CA PHE A 7 12.04 -1.18 -3.06
C PHE A 7 12.12 0.35 -2.82
N PRO A 8 12.69 1.12 -3.77
CA PRO A 8 12.97 2.54 -3.58
C PRO A 8 11.71 3.41 -3.59
N ILE A 9 10.60 2.92 -4.14
CA ILE A 9 9.37 3.70 -4.30
C ILE A 9 8.42 3.36 -3.15
N SER A 10 7.86 4.39 -2.52
CA SER A 10 6.82 4.25 -1.50
C SER A 10 5.51 4.87 -2.00
N THR A 11 4.42 4.13 -1.88
CA THR A 11 3.08 4.54 -2.31
C THR A 11 2.09 4.35 -1.16
N PHE A 12 1.31 5.37 -0.86
CA PHE A 12 0.28 5.32 0.17
C PHE A 12 -1.06 4.91 -0.45
N PHE A 13 -1.73 3.98 0.22
CA PHE A 13 -3.09 3.56 -0.08
C PHE A 13 -3.94 3.65 1.17
N ASP A 14 -5.07 4.34 1.06
CA ASP A 14 -6.13 4.30 2.05
C ASP A 14 -7.05 3.13 1.73
N VAL A 15 -6.87 2.02 2.46
CA VAL A 15 -7.70 0.83 2.31
C VAL A 15 -8.73 0.85 3.43
N ARG A 16 -9.93 1.37 3.11
CA ARG A 16 -10.97 1.70 4.10
C ARG A 16 -10.43 2.76 5.07
N ASP A 17 -10.46 2.49 6.38
CA ASP A 17 -9.99 3.37 7.44
C ASP A 17 -8.57 3.01 7.92
N ILE A 18 -7.83 2.23 7.12
CA ILE A 18 -6.49 1.76 7.48
C ILE A 18 -5.47 2.28 6.48
N GLN A 19 -4.46 2.97 7.01
CA GLN A 19 -3.33 3.44 6.22
C GLN A 19 -2.43 2.26 5.83
N THR A 20 -2.21 2.11 4.53
CA THR A 20 -1.35 1.08 3.96
C THR A 20 -0.23 1.73 3.16
N LEU A 21 1.01 1.40 3.49
CA LEU A 21 2.21 1.85 2.79
C LEU A 21 2.82 0.70 2.00
N VAL A 22 2.98 0.89 0.69
CA VAL A 22 3.52 -0.12 -0.20
C VAL A 22 4.88 0.33 -0.73
N TYR A 23 5.89 -0.52 -0.58
CA TYR A 23 7.22 -0.35 -1.14
C TYR A 23 7.36 -1.22 -2.37
N SER A 24 7.79 -0.64 -3.49
CA SER A 24 7.90 -1.34 -4.78
C SER A 24 9.17 -0.96 -5.53
N ALA A 25 9.60 -1.84 -6.43
CA ALA A 25 10.70 -1.58 -7.36
C ALA A 25 10.33 -0.53 -8.41
N GLU A 26 9.04 -0.47 -8.78
CA GLU A 26 8.50 0.39 -9.83
C GLU A 26 7.22 1.12 -9.36
N ASN A 27 6.80 2.15 -10.10
CA ASN A 27 5.63 2.94 -9.73
C ASN A 27 4.33 2.16 -9.96
N LEU A 28 3.46 2.12 -8.97
CA LEU A 28 2.16 1.43 -8.98
C LEU A 28 1.08 2.24 -9.73
N ALA A 29 1.43 2.80 -10.88
CA ALA A 29 0.56 3.68 -11.65
C ALA A 29 -0.26 2.89 -12.67
N CYS A 30 -1.58 2.79 -12.45
CA CYS A 30 -2.48 2.38 -13.51
C CYS A 30 -2.77 3.55 -14.48
N PRO A 31 -2.95 3.29 -15.79
CA PRO A 31 -3.35 4.33 -16.74
C PRO A 31 -4.74 4.94 -16.47
N ASN A 32 -5.59 4.27 -15.68
CA ASN A 32 -6.93 4.73 -15.35
C ASN A 32 -7.05 5.16 -13.87
N CYS A 33 -7.60 6.37 -13.63
CA CYS A 33 -7.76 6.96 -12.30
C CYS A 33 -8.78 6.25 -11.37
N LYS A 34 -9.45 5.18 -11.84
CA LYS A 34 -10.38 4.34 -11.05
C LYS A 34 -9.89 2.90 -10.89
N CYS A 35 -8.60 2.67 -11.14
CA CYS A 35 -8.04 1.34 -11.23
C CYS A 35 -8.01 0.62 -9.88
N LYS A 36 -8.38 -0.66 -9.89
CA LYS A 36 -8.04 -1.59 -8.81
C LYS A 36 -6.67 -2.20 -9.08
N VAL A 37 -5.83 -2.28 -8.06
CA VAL A 37 -4.53 -2.96 -8.14
C VAL A 37 -4.54 -4.22 -7.30
N GLU A 38 -3.94 -5.28 -7.81
CA GLU A 38 -3.54 -6.46 -7.03
C GLU A 38 -2.06 -6.34 -6.70
N ILE A 39 -1.71 -6.45 -5.42
CA ILE A 39 -0.33 -6.40 -4.95
C ILE A 39 -0.03 -7.72 -4.23
N LYS A 40 1.07 -8.36 -4.61
CA LYS A 40 1.58 -9.58 -3.96
C LYS A 40 2.94 -9.26 -3.34
N GLY A 41 3.09 -9.64 -2.09
CA GLY A 41 4.25 -9.23 -1.33
C GLY A 41 4.21 -9.71 0.11
N THR A 42 5.20 -9.28 0.87
CA THR A 42 5.25 -9.50 2.32
C THR A 42 4.52 -8.37 3.03
N VAL A 43 3.57 -8.72 3.89
CA VAL A 43 2.78 -7.77 4.68
C VAL A 43 3.30 -7.74 6.10
N ILE A 44 3.58 -6.54 6.60
CA ILE A 44 4.02 -6.25 7.96
C ILE A 44 2.97 -5.36 8.60
N LYS A 45 2.36 -5.86 9.69
CA LYS A 45 1.45 -5.06 10.50
C LYS A 45 2.26 -4.27 11.52
N VAL A 46 2.12 -2.95 11.50
CA VAL A 46 2.64 -2.04 12.51
C VAL A 46 1.47 -1.65 13.40
N GLN A 47 1.60 -1.89 14.69
CA GLN A 47 0.60 -1.49 15.66
C GLN A 47 1.30 -0.71 16.76
N GLY A 48 0.78 0.48 17.04
CA GLY A 48 1.29 1.34 18.09
C GLY A 48 0.19 1.82 19.01
N MET A 49 0.62 2.32 20.16
CA MET A 49 -0.24 3.01 21.11
C MET A 49 0.38 4.38 21.33
N GLY A 50 -0.27 5.41 20.82
CA GLY A 50 0.11 6.79 21.04
C GLY A 50 -0.27 7.18 22.47
N LYS A 51 0.72 7.59 23.27
CA LYS A 51 0.46 8.28 24.55
C LYS A 51 0.11 9.73 24.27
N GLY A 52 -1.12 9.98 23.81
CA GLY A 52 -1.69 11.33 23.76
C GLY A 52 -2.23 11.73 25.14
N SER A 53 -2.08 13.00 25.53
CA SER A 53 -2.47 13.50 26.86
C SER A 53 -3.98 13.41 27.18
N LYS A 54 -4.82 12.87 26.29
CA LYS A 54 -6.28 12.83 26.43
C LYS A 54 -6.96 11.51 26.01
N ALA A 55 -6.26 10.56 25.37
CA ALA A 55 -6.76 9.21 25.10
C ALA A 55 -5.60 8.31 24.64
N ASP A 56 -5.63 7.03 25.00
CA ASP A 56 -4.76 6.02 24.39
C ASP A 56 -5.26 5.78 22.95
N GLU A 57 -4.63 6.41 21.96
CA GLU A 57 -4.90 6.14 20.56
C GLU A 57 -4.11 4.92 20.11
N THR A 58 -4.82 3.80 19.93
CA THR A 58 -4.25 2.64 19.22
C THR A 58 -4.34 2.89 17.73
N TYR A 59 -3.20 2.88 17.03
CA TYR A 59 -3.16 2.96 15.58
C TYR A 59 -2.65 1.65 14.98
N VAL A 60 -3.17 1.33 13.80
CA VAL A 60 -2.77 0.18 13.00
C VAL A 60 -2.44 0.66 11.60
N GLU A 61 -1.23 0.36 11.18
CA GLU A 61 -0.70 0.63 9.84
C GLU A 61 -0.23 -0.68 9.22
N TYR A 62 -0.35 -0.81 7.90
CA TYR A 62 0.20 -1.94 7.17
C TYR A 62 1.28 -1.49 6.22
N HIS A 63 2.42 -2.17 6.26
CA HIS A 63 3.52 -1.99 5.34
C HIS A 63 3.59 -3.21 4.43
N ILE A 64 3.74 -3.02 3.13
CA ILE A 64 3.83 -4.11 2.15
C ILE A 64 5.09 -3.93 1.32
N THR A 65 5.97 -4.92 1.28
CA THR A 65 7.03 -4.99 0.26
C THR A 65 6.49 -5.77 -0.94
N ALA A 66 6.24 -5.08 -2.04
CA ALA A 66 5.60 -5.65 -3.23
C ALA A 66 6.62 -6.40 -4.10
N ASP A 67 6.48 -7.73 -4.14
CA ASP A 67 7.25 -8.59 -5.04
C ASP A 67 6.72 -8.51 -6.47
N SER A 68 5.40 -8.33 -6.61
CA SER A 68 4.75 -8.11 -7.91
C SER A 68 3.43 -7.38 -7.72
N TRP A 69 2.96 -6.73 -8.79
CA TRP A 69 1.67 -6.07 -8.79
C TRP A 69 1.04 -6.13 -10.19
N SER A 70 -0.28 -5.91 -10.27
CA SER A 70 -0.98 -5.81 -11.54
C SER A 70 -2.21 -4.90 -11.44
N CYS A 71 -2.54 -4.23 -12.55
CA CYS A 71 -3.80 -3.54 -12.73
C CYS A 71 -4.91 -4.57 -12.98
N LEU A 72 -6.00 -4.51 -12.21
CA LEU A 72 -7.15 -5.39 -12.36
C LEU A 72 -8.24 -4.83 -13.29
N ASP A 73 -8.17 -3.54 -13.63
CA ASP A 73 -8.99 -2.96 -14.70
C ASP A 73 -8.49 -3.51 -16.04
N LYS A 74 -9.09 -4.62 -16.48
CA LYS A 74 -8.98 -5.05 -17.87
C LYS A 74 -9.60 -3.96 -18.71
N GLU A 75 -8.90 -3.47 -19.73
CA GLU A 75 -9.60 -2.92 -20.88
C GLU A 75 -10.62 -4.00 -21.30
N GLU A 76 -11.92 -3.71 -21.13
CA GLU A 76 -12.94 -4.47 -21.83
C GLU A 76 -12.63 -4.30 -23.31
N GLY A 77 -11.95 -5.29 -23.87
CA GLY A 77 -11.71 -5.39 -25.29
C GLY A 77 -13.06 -5.37 -25.99
N LYS A 78 -13.44 -4.20 -26.50
CA LYS A 78 -14.45 -4.08 -27.55
C LYS A 78 -13.87 -4.80 -28.77
N LYS A 79 -14.36 -6.01 -28.99
CA LYS A 79 -14.25 -6.72 -30.26
C LYS A 79 -15.33 -6.22 -31.22
#